data_AF-A0A9D7UPB9-F1
#
_entry.id   AF-A0A9D7UPB9-F1
#
_cell.length_a   1.000
_cell.length_b   1.000
_cell.length_c   1.000
_cell.angle_alpha   90.00
_cell.angle_beta   90.00
_cell.angle_gamma   90.00
#
_symmetry.space_group_name_H-M   'P 1'
#
loop_
_entity.id
_entity.type
_entity.pdbx_description
1 polymer ?
#
loop_
_entity_poly.entity_id
_entity_poly.type
_entity_poly.pdbx_seq_one_letter_code
_entity_poly.pdbx_strand_id
1 'polypeptide(L)'
;MRRAAMITTTRRHILLSGAALATLSLPGCQSVPAFSLTEAIRRLLTLASQNAFALLLQPGGFYDSSVARISLPDRFGGDRGTGILSAVLQSRTFRDRLQRQLNRAAEKGAERAAPLVAEAVRNVSIEDAAALVRGGPQAATAFLRGKMGTALLDSMLPGISDGLRLFDDQVISQAVRSVTGFDIAALAQDITRKADDSIWAAIGLEESNIRANPGKTQDPLLIGVFGLGSKL
;
A
#
# COMPACT_ATOMS: atom_id res chain seq x y z
N MET A 1 6.48 85.08 -77.37
CA MET A 1 6.10 85.79 -76.12
C MET A 1 6.40 84.84 -74.97
N ARG A 2 7.59 84.93 -74.37
CA ARG A 2 7.92 85.64 -73.12
C ARG A 2 7.30 85.01 -71.85
N ARG A 3 8.23 84.53 -70.99
CA ARG A 3 8.20 84.43 -69.50
C ARG A 3 7.47 83.19 -68.94
N ALA A 4 7.94 82.48 -67.91
CA ALA A 4 9.07 82.67 -66.99
C ALA A 4 9.49 81.32 -66.36
N ALA A 5 10.76 81.24 -65.96
CA ALA A 5 11.33 80.20 -65.12
C ALA A 5 11.51 80.72 -63.67
N MET A 6 11.36 79.83 -62.68
CA MET A 6 11.85 79.95 -61.29
C MET A 6 11.73 78.54 -60.66
N ILE A 7 12.75 77.66 -60.58
CA ILE A 7 13.86 77.50 -59.60
C ILE A 7 13.43 77.87 -58.15
N THR A 8 13.61 77.13 -57.03
CA THR A 8 14.50 76.01 -56.63
C THR A 8 14.09 75.45 -55.22
N THR A 9 14.44 74.18 -54.92
CA THR A 9 14.81 73.56 -53.59
C THR A 9 13.74 73.48 -52.45
N THR A 10 13.63 72.52 -51.51
CA THR A 10 14.43 71.43 -50.89
C THR A 10 13.38 70.57 -50.12
N ARG A 11 13.44 69.24 -49.94
CA ARG A 11 14.25 68.49 -48.95
C ARG A 11 13.99 66.99 -49.12
N ARG A 12 15.09 66.24 -49.14
CA ARG A 12 15.20 64.78 -48.98
C ARG A 12 14.41 64.30 -47.75
N HIS A 13 13.68 63.20 -47.88
CA HIS A 13 13.73 62.09 -46.92
C HIS A 13 13.53 60.75 -47.65
N ILE A 14 14.62 60.01 -47.70
CA ILE A 14 14.70 58.55 -47.91
C ILE A 14 14.00 57.89 -46.71
N LEU A 15 13.38 56.71 -46.89
CA LEU A 15 13.37 55.52 -45.99
C LEU A 15 12.28 54.55 -46.52
N LEU A 16 12.67 53.49 -47.25
CA LEU A 16 13.01 52.14 -46.74
C LEU A 16 11.83 51.37 -46.14
N SER A 17 11.29 50.48 -46.98
CA SER A 17 11.01 49.06 -46.76
C SER A 17 10.93 48.55 -45.30
N GLY A 18 9.81 47.90 -44.96
CA GLY A 18 9.70 47.09 -43.76
C GLY A 18 8.31 46.46 -43.60
N ALA A 19 8.01 45.43 -44.38
CA ALA A 19 6.84 44.58 -44.13
C ALA A 19 7.11 43.76 -42.84
N ALA A 20 6.52 44.18 -41.73
CA ALA A 20 6.58 43.44 -40.47
C ALA A 20 5.66 42.21 -40.55
N LEU A 21 6.24 41.02 -40.71
CA LEU A 21 5.58 39.77 -40.39
C LEU A 21 5.32 39.74 -38.87
N ALA A 22 4.05 39.83 -38.48
CA ALA A 22 3.62 39.58 -37.11
C ALA A 22 3.74 38.08 -36.82
N THR A 23 4.87 37.65 -36.25
CA THR A 23 5.02 36.32 -35.66
C THR A 23 4.07 36.21 -34.47
N LEU A 24 2.96 35.46 -34.63
CA LEU A 24 2.13 35.06 -33.50
C LEU A 24 2.97 34.20 -32.55
N SER A 25 3.45 34.80 -31.47
CA SER A 25 3.96 34.08 -30.31
C SER A 25 2.78 33.39 -29.62
N LEU A 26 2.54 32.13 -30.00
CA LEU A 26 1.69 31.22 -29.23
C LEU A 26 2.25 31.17 -27.80
N PRO A 27 1.43 31.38 -26.75
CA PRO A 27 1.84 31.14 -25.38
C PRO A 27 2.35 29.70 -25.28
N GLY A 28 3.64 29.56 -24.97
CA GLY A 28 4.31 28.29 -24.82
C GLY A 28 3.61 27.43 -23.78
N CYS A 29 3.67 26.11 -24.02
CA CYS A 29 3.30 25.00 -23.15
C CYS A 29 2.87 25.41 -21.74
N GLN A 30 1.60 25.19 -21.43
CA GLN A 30 1.20 24.97 -20.04
C GLN A 30 2.09 23.85 -19.51
N SER A 31 3.06 24.20 -18.68
CA SER A 31 3.88 23.24 -17.95
C SER A 31 2.91 22.36 -17.18
N VAL A 32 2.80 21.09 -17.55
CA VAL A 32 2.22 20.05 -16.69
C VAL A 32 2.77 20.32 -15.30
N PRO A 33 1.93 20.45 -14.25
CA PRO A 33 2.43 20.67 -12.90
C PRO A 33 3.52 19.64 -12.64
N ALA A 34 4.71 20.09 -12.20
CA ALA A 34 5.79 19.18 -11.86
C ALA A 34 5.33 18.37 -10.64
N PHE A 35 4.65 17.26 -10.88
CA PHE A 35 4.16 16.37 -9.84
C PHE A 35 5.37 15.75 -9.13
N SER A 36 5.47 15.95 -7.82
CA SER A 36 6.46 15.22 -7.03
C SER A 36 6.09 13.75 -7.01
N LEU A 37 6.83 12.93 -7.76
CA LEU A 37 6.61 11.47 -7.81
C LEU A 37 6.82 10.84 -6.43
N THR A 38 7.77 11.37 -5.64
CA THR A 38 7.98 10.97 -4.25
C THR A 38 6.74 11.19 -3.40
N GLU A 39 6.11 12.35 -3.53
CA GLU A 39 4.87 12.66 -2.81
C GLU A 39 3.72 11.78 -3.30
N ALA A 40 3.64 11.50 -4.61
CA ALA A 40 2.63 10.61 -5.15
C ALA A 40 2.74 9.19 -4.57
N ILE A 41 3.96 8.63 -4.47
CA ILE A 41 4.19 7.33 -3.83
C ILE A 41 3.84 7.37 -2.34
N ARG A 42 4.21 8.43 -1.63
CA ARG A 42 3.88 8.57 -0.20
C ARG A 42 2.37 8.61 0.01
N ARG A 43 1.63 9.36 -0.81
CA ARG A 43 0.15 9.42 -0.74
C ARG A 43 -0.51 8.12 -1.12
N LEU A 44 -0.01 7.46 -2.17
CA LEU A 44 -0.46 6.13 -2.58
C LEU A 44 -0.35 5.14 -1.42
N LEU A 45 0.84 5.06 -0.80
CA LEU A 45 1.08 4.19 0.36
C LEU A 45 0.26 4.59 1.58
N THR A 46 0.06 5.89 1.81
CA THR A 46 -0.77 6.38 2.90
C THR A 46 -2.22 5.90 2.75
N LEU A 47 -2.83 6.11 1.58
CA LEU A 47 -4.21 5.68 1.34
C LEU A 47 -4.33 4.15 1.32
N ALA A 48 -3.40 3.45 0.67
CA ALA A 48 -3.43 1.99 0.60
C ALA A 48 -3.30 1.35 2.00
N SER A 49 -2.38 1.84 2.83
CA SER A 49 -2.23 1.36 4.21
C SER A 49 -3.43 1.69 5.08
N GLN A 50 -3.96 2.91 5.00
CA GLN A 50 -5.16 3.31 5.74
C GLN A 50 -6.37 2.44 5.39
N ASN A 51 -6.64 2.22 4.11
CA ASN A 51 -7.76 1.39 3.66
C ASN A 51 -7.58 -0.06 4.12
N ALA A 52 -6.38 -0.62 3.97
CA ALA A 52 -6.08 -1.98 4.40
C ALA A 52 -6.30 -2.16 5.90
N PHE A 53 -5.74 -1.28 6.74
CA PHE A 53 -5.94 -1.36 8.19
C PHE A 53 -7.38 -1.04 8.60
N ALA A 54 -8.08 -0.15 7.91
CA ALA A 54 -9.49 0.13 8.17
C ALA A 54 -10.37 -1.11 7.98
N LEU A 55 -10.02 -2.00 7.04
CA LEU A 55 -10.67 -3.30 6.85
C LEU A 55 -10.21 -4.32 7.90
N LEU A 56 -8.89 -4.48 8.09
CA LEU A 56 -8.32 -5.54 8.91
C LEU A 56 -8.61 -5.38 10.41
N LEU A 57 -8.73 -4.14 10.89
CA LEU A 57 -8.98 -3.82 12.30
C LEU A 57 -10.47 -3.76 12.65
N GLN A 58 -11.38 -4.04 11.71
CA GLN A 58 -12.78 -4.27 12.06
C GLN A 58 -12.90 -5.58 12.86
N PRO A 59 -13.90 -5.70 13.73
CA PRO A 59 -14.23 -6.97 14.36
C PRO A 59 -14.43 -8.07 13.31
N GLY A 60 -13.53 -9.07 13.30
CA GLY A 60 -13.57 -10.14 12.31
C GLY A 60 -12.92 -9.81 10.96
N GLY A 61 -12.27 -8.66 10.80
CA GLY A 61 -11.66 -8.20 9.54
C GLY A 61 -10.68 -9.20 8.93
N PHE A 62 -9.82 -9.82 9.75
CA PHE A 62 -9.00 -10.96 9.32
C PHE A 62 -9.84 -12.19 8.99
N TYR A 63 -10.75 -12.57 9.87
CA TYR A 63 -11.53 -13.81 9.71
C TYR A 63 -12.43 -13.79 8.48
N ASP A 64 -13.02 -12.66 8.13
CA ASP A 64 -13.95 -12.53 7.00
C ASP A 64 -13.25 -12.19 5.68
N SER A 65 -12.00 -11.72 5.73
CA SER A 65 -11.22 -11.39 4.54
C SER A 65 -10.82 -12.62 3.74
N SER A 66 -11.05 -12.60 2.42
CA SER A 66 -10.56 -13.65 1.51
C SER A 66 -9.04 -13.59 1.30
N VAL A 67 -8.41 -12.45 1.58
CA VAL A 67 -6.99 -12.20 1.32
C VAL A 67 -6.16 -12.30 2.61
N ALA A 68 -6.73 -11.91 3.74
CA ALA A 68 -6.00 -11.79 5.00
C ALA A 68 -6.29 -12.91 6.01
N ARG A 69 -7.30 -13.76 5.77
CA ARG A 69 -7.69 -14.83 6.70
C ARG A 69 -6.53 -15.74 7.04
N ILE A 70 -6.26 -15.84 8.33
CA ILE A 70 -5.28 -16.76 8.87
C ILE A 70 -5.89 -18.16 8.89
N SER A 71 -5.28 -19.03 8.11
CA SER A 71 -5.64 -20.45 8.05
C SER A 71 -4.96 -21.23 9.18
N LEU A 72 -5.62 -22.30 9.61
CA LEU A 72 -5.04 -23.25 10.55
C LEU A 72 -3.74 -23.82 9.97
N PRO A 73 -2.71 -24.10 10.78
CA PRO A 73 -1.51 -24.79 10.31
C PRO A 73 -1.84 -26.15 9.71
N ASP A 74 -1.17 -26.55 8.62
CA ASP A 74 -1.44 -27.82 7.92
C ASP A 74 -1.27 -29.07 8.80
N ARG A 75 -0.46 -28.96 9.85
CA ARG A 75 -0.21 -30.04 10.82
C ARG A 75 -1.24 -30.08 11.95
N PHE A 76 -2.22 -29.17 11.96
CA PHE A 76 -3.20 -29.06 13.04
C PHE A 76 -4.15 -30.27 13.05
N GLY A 77 -4.12 -31.04 14.14
CA GLY A 77 -4.93 -32.26 14.31
C GLY A 77 -4.15 -33.58 14.22
N GLY A 78 -2.85 -33.53 13.88
CA GLY A 78 -1.83 -34.57 14.04
C GLY A 78 -2.14 -35.98 13.50
N ASP A 79 -1.24 -36.54 12.69
CA ASP A 79 -1.29 -37.96 12.27
C ASP A 79 -1.02 -38.96 13.42
N ARG A 80 -0.67 -38.46 14.62
CA ARG A 80 -0.06 -39.25 15.72
C ARG A 80 -0.99 -39.54 16.90
N GLY A 81 -2.23 -39.06 16.88
CA GLY A 81 -3.16 -39.26 18.00
C GLY A 81 -4.29 -40.23 17.66
N THR A 82 -4.22 -41.45 18.17
CA THR A 82 -5.31 -42.43 18.11
C THR A 82 -6.15 -42.31 19.38
N GLY A 83 -7.16 -41.42 19.41
CA GLY A 83 -8.02 -41.27 20.59
C GLY A 83 -9.10 -40.18 20.49
N ILE A 84 -9.94 -40.11 21.53
CA ILE A 84 -11.05 -39.13 21.67
C ILE A 84 -10.54 -37.70 21.56
N LEU A 85 -9.34 -37.41 22.07
CA LEU A 85 -8.77 -36.06 22.01
C LEU A 85 -8.46 -35.63 20.57
N SER A 86 -7.97 -36.53 19.72
CA SER A 86 -7.80 -36.25 18.29
C SER A 86 -9.12 -36.05 17.56
N ALA A 87 -10.15 -36.83 17.90
CA ALA A 87 -11.50 -36.62 17.36
C ALA A 87 -12.10 -35.27 17.77
N VAL A 88 -11.85 -34.81 19.00
CA VAL A 88 -12.27 -33.48 19.49
C VAL A 88 -11.52 -32.36 18.76
N LEU A 89 -10.20 -32.49 18.58
CA LEU A 89 -9.37 -31.53 17.86
C LEU A 89 -9.73 -31.45 16.37
N GLN A 90 -10.14 -32.58 15.79
CA GLN A 90 -10.66 -32.67 14.43
C GLN A 90 -12.14 -32.30 14.35
N SER A 91 -12.85 -32.07 15.46
CA SER A 91 -14.24 -31.63 15.38
C SER A 91 -14.34 -30.27 14.70
N ARG A 92 -15.36 -30.11 13.84
CA ARG A 92 -15.59 -28.86 13.12
C ARG A 92 -15.74 -27.68 14.09
N THR A 93 -16.50 -27.87 15.16
CA THR A 93 -16.75 -26.83 16.18
C THR A 93 -15.45 -26.35 16.84
N PHE A 94 -14.53 -27.25 17.14
CA PHE A 94 -13.25 -26.87 17.74
C PHE A 94 -12.37 -26.13 16.73
N ARG A 95 -12.25 -26.65 15.51
CA ARG A 95 -11.50 -25.99 14.41
C ARG A 95 -12.02 -24.58 14.12
N ASP A 96 -13.34 -24.40 14.07
CA ASP A 96 -13.96 -23.09 13.83
C ASP A 96 -13.70 -22.09 14.98
N ARG A 97 -13.67 -22.55 16.23
CA ARG A 97 -13.33 -21.71 17.38
C ARG A 97 -11.86 -21.32 17.37
N LEU A 98 -10.98 -22.27 17.08
CA LEU A 98 -9.55 -22.02 16.99
C LEU A 98 -9.24 -21.05 15.85
N GLN A 99 -9.78 -21.27 14.66
CA GLN A 99 -9.59 -20.37 13.52
C GLN A 99 -10.00 -18.93 13.87
N ARG A 100 -11.16 -18.76 14.51
CA ARG A 100 -11.58 -17.43 15.02
C ARG A 100 -10.59 -16.84 16.02
N GLN A 101 -10.01 -17.67 16.90
CA GLN A 101 -9.03 -17.20 17.87
C GLN A 101 -7.70 -16.78 17.21
N LEU A 102 -7.21 -17.54 16.22
CA LEU A 102 -6.01 -17.18 15.47
C LEU A 102 -6.18 -15.86 14.72
N ASN A 103 -7.35 -15.66 14.11
CA ASN A 103 -7.65 -14.42 13.39
C ASN A 103 -7.80 -13.22 14.34
N ARG A 104 -8.40 -13.41 15.53
CA ARG A 104 -8.37 -12.39 16.60
C ARG A 104 -6.96 -12.07 17.07
N ALA A 105 -6.09 -13.06 17.17
CA ALA A 105 -4.69 -12.82 17.52
C ALA A 105 -3.97 -12.00 16.43
N ALA A 106 -4.21 -12.31 15.15
CA ALA A 106 -3.69 -11.53 14.04
C ALA A 106 -4.20 -10.07 14.03
N GLU A 107 -5.47 -9.84 14.36
CA GLU A 107 -6.04 -8.50 14.56
C GLU A 107 -5.26 -7.73 15.65
N LYS A 108 -4.96 -8.36 16.79
CA LYS A 108 -4.09 -7.77 17.84
C LYS A 108 -2.67 -7.50 17.38
N GLY A 109 -2.12 -8.33 16.50
CA GLY A 109 -0.86 -8.03 15.82
C GLY A 109 -0.98 -6.78 14.95
N ALA A 110 -2.02 -6.71 14.11
CA ALA A 110 -2.26 -5.60 13.20
C ALA A 110 -2.49 -4.26 13.92
N GLU A 111 -3.14 -4.27 15.08
CA GLU A 111 -3.29 -3.08 15.96
C GLU A 111 -1.93 -2.46 16.30
N ARG A 112 -0.91 -3.30 16.52
CA ARG A 112 0.47 -2.84 16.79
C ARG A 112 1.23 -2.45 15.53
N ALA A 113 0.95 -3.11 14.41
CA ALA A 113 1.59 -2.86 13.12
C ALA A 113 1.20 -1.51 12.51
N ALA A 114 -0.08 -1.14 12.60
CA ALA A 114 -0.66 0.03 11.95
C ALA A 114 0.12 1.35 12.19
N PRO A 115 0.44 1.76 13.44
CA PRO A 115 1.19 2.99 13.67
C PRO A 115 2.62 2.95 13.10
N LEU A 116 3.27 1.77 13.07
CA LEU A 116 4.62 1.63 12.52
C LEU A 116 4.63 1.74 11.00
N VAL A 117 3.66 1.13 10.32
CA VAL A 117 3.52 1.30 8.86
C VAL A 117 3.24 2.76 8.52
N ALA A 118 2.34 3.42 9.25
CA ALA A 118 2.04 4.82 9.03
C ALA A 118 3.28 5.72 9.22
N GLU A 119 4.09 5.46 10.24
CA GLU A 119 5.35 6.18 10.47
C GLU A 119 6.40 5.88 9.38
N ALA A 120 6.52 4.62 8.97
CA ALA A 120 7.43 4.23 7.89
C ALA A 120 7.07 4.93 6.58
N VAL A 121 5.79 5.04 6.21
CA VAL A 121 5.35 5.76 5.02
C VAL A 121 5.76 7.24 5.07
N ARG A 122 5.65 7.88 6.24
CA ARG A 122 6.05 9.29 6.41
C ARG A 122 7.55 9.47 6.23
N ASN A 123 8.35 8.60 6.83
CA ASN A 123 9.80 8.81 6.98
C ASN A 123 10.65 8.10 5.94
N VAL A 124 10.11 7.19 5.15
CA VAL A 124 10.90 6.43 4.19
C VAL A 124 11.52 7.36 3.14
N SER A 125 12.82 7.20 2.94
CA SER A 125 13.56 7.82 1.84
C SER A 125 13.23 7.07 0.55
N ILE A 126 12.72 7.78 -0.45
CA ILE A 126 12.38 7.23 -1.76
C ILE A 126 13.40 7.75 -2.77
N GLU A 127 14.39 6.91 -3.08
CA GLU A 127 15.50 7.30 -3.95
C GLU A 127 15.10 7.36 -5.44
N ASP A 128 14.33 6.38 -5.92
CA ASP A 128 13.85 6.31 -7.31
C ASP A 128 12.32 6.20 -7.38
N ALA A 129 11.65 7.33 -7.13
CA ALA A 129 10.20 7.41 -7.20
C ALA A 129 9.66 7.11 -8.62
N ALA A 130 10.43 7.39 -9.67
CA ALA A 130 10.03 7.14 -11.04
C ALA A 130 9.98 5.64 -11.37
N ALA A 131 10.90 4.85 -10.82
CA ALA A 131 10.84 3.39 -10.90
C ALA A 131 9.64 2.83 -10.14
N LEU A 132 9.31 3.34 -8.96
CA LEU A 132 8.14 2.88 -8.20
C LEU A 132 6.82 3.24 -8.89
N VAL A 133 6.73 4.42 -9.50
CA VAL A 133 5.54 4.82 -10.27
C VAL A 133 5.33 3.91 -11.47
N ARG A 134 6.40 3.64 -12.25
CA ARG A 134 6.35 2.77 -13.45
C ARG A 134 6.40 1.28 -13.15
N GLY A 135 6.61 0.90 -11.89
CA GLY A 135 6.70 -0.48 -11.46
C GLY A 135 5.38 -1.23 -11.56
N GLY A 136 5.42 -2.50 -11.16
CA GLY A 136 4.23 -3.35 -11.09
C GLY A 136 3.14 -2.82 -10.14
N PRO A 137 1.97 -3.47 -10.11
CA PRO A 137 0.80 -3.00 -9.37
C PRO A 137 0.98 -2.87 -7.85
N GLN A 138 2.03 -3.47 -7.30
CA GLN A 138 2.36 -3.45 -5.87
C GLN A 138 3.78 -2.96 -5.59
N ALA A 139 4.38 -2.21 -6.53
CA ALA A 139 5.78 -1.82 -6.45
C ALA A 139 6.10 -0.97 -5.22
N ALA A 140 5.20 -0.05 -4.83
CA ALA A 140 5.42 0.79 -3.66
C ALA A 140 5.30 -0.02 -2.36
N THR A 141 4.34 -0.94 -2.28
CA THR A 141 4.12 -1.83 -1.14
C THR A 141 5.32 -2.74 -0.93
N ALA A 142 5.80 -3.37 -2.01
CA ALA A 142 6.98 -4.22 -1.95
C ALA A 142 8.23 -3.44 -1.50
N PHE A 143 8.39 -2.21 -1.98
CA PHE A 143 9.45 -1.31 -1.54
C PHE A 143 9.36 -0.99 -0.04
N LEU A 144 8.18 -0.58 0.44
CA LEU A 144 7.98 -0.23 1.85
C LEU A 144 8.22 -1.45 2.76
N ARG A 145 7.69 -2.62 2.39
CA ARG A 145 7.94 -3.89 3.09
C ARG A 145 9.43 -4.18 3.21
N GLY A 146 10.16 -4.03 2.10
CA GLY A 146 11.62 -4.22 2.08
C GLY A 146 12.37 -3.25 3.00
N LYS A 147 11.95 -1.99 3.08
CA LYS A 147 12.56 -0.97 3.97
C LYS A 147 12.25 -1.22 5.46
N MET A 148 11.08 -1.79 5.78
CA MET A 148 10.72 -2.10 7.17
C MET A 148 11.40 -3.37 7.70
N GLY A 149 11.73 -4.32 6.83
CA GLY A 149 12.41 -5.56 7.23
C GLY A 149 11.62 -6.33 8.29
N THR A 150 12.32 -6.83 9.32
CA THR A 150 11.70 -7.62 10.40
C THR A 150 11.07 -6.80 11.51
N ALA A 151 11.25 -5.47 11.51
CA ALA A 151 10.76 -4.61 12.59
C ALA A 151 9.23 -4.70 12.78
N LEU A 152 8.50 -4.96 11.70
CA LEU A 152 7.05 -5.14 11.77
C LEU A 152 6.68 -6.44 12.52
N LEU A 153 7.36 -7.56 12.21
CA LEU A 153 7.15 -8.84 12.89
C LEU A 153 7.38 -8.72 14.40
N ASP A 154 8.49 -8.08 14.80
CA ASP A 154 8.86 -7.91 16.20
C ASP A 154 7.82 -7.09 16.99
N SER A 155 7.21 -6.10 16.33
CA SER A 155 6.14 -5.29 16.92
C SER A 155 4.82 -6.04 17.11
N MET A 156 4.51 -6.96 16.19
CA MET A 156 3.26 -7.71 16.15
C MET A 156 3.25 -8.87 17.13
N LEU A 157 4.39 -9.51 17.33
CA LEU A 157 4.52 -10.74 18.12
C LEU A 157 3.90 -10.64 19.52
N PRO A 158 4.08 -9.57 20.31
CA PRO A 158 3.46 -9.50 21.64
C PRO A 158 1.93 -9.40 21.56
N GLY A 159 1.38 -8.65 20.59
CA GLY A 159 -0.07 -8.55 20.40
C GLY A 159 -0.70 -9.89 20.00
N ILE A 160 -0.02 -10.64 19.12
CA ILE A 160 -0.42 -11.99 18.75
C ILE A 160 -0.34 -12.95 19.94
N SER A 161 0.76 -12.88 20.70
CA SER A 161 0.93 -13.71 21.90
C SER A 161 -0.18 -13.43 22.91
N ASP A 162 -0.52 -12.16 23.13
CA ASP A 162 -1.66 -11.75 23.97
C ASP A 162 -2.99 -12.31 23.44
N GLY A 163 -3.21 -12.23 22.13
CA GLY A 163 -4.39 -12.80 21.49
C GLY A 163 -4.49 -14.32 21.62
N LEU A 164 -3.37 -15.03 21.78
CA LEU A 164 -3.33 -16.48 21.99
C LEU A 164 -3.43 -16.88 23.46
N ARG A 165 -3.36 -15.94 24.41
CA ARG A 165 -3.44 -16.22 25.87
C ARG A 165 -4.74 -16.87 26.33
N LEU A 166 -5.80 -16.84 25.52
CA LEU A 166 -7.04 -17.56 25.84
C LEU A 166 -6.88 -19.10 25.81
N PHE A 167 -5.71 -19.62 25.39
CA PHE A 167 -5.30 -21.02 25.52
C PHE A 167 -4.30 -21.28 26.67
N ASP A 168 -3.97 -20.27 27.48
CA ASP A 168 -2.88 -20.28 28.47
C ASP A 168 -3.29 -20.84 29.84
N ASP A 169 -4.47 -21.47 29.94
CA ASP A 169 -4.74 -22.36 31.05
C ASP A 169 -3.68 -23.48 31.02
N GLN A 170 -2.87 -23.61 32.08
CA GLN A 170 -1.76 -24.57 32.14
C GLN A 170 -2.21 -25.99 31.81
N VAL A 171 -3.46 -26.32 32.15
CA VAL A 171 -4.05 -27.64 31.87
C VAL A 171 -4.35 -27.80 30.37
N ILE A 172 -4.90 -26.77 29.73
CA ILE A 172 -5.22 -26.79 28.29
C ILE A 172 -3.94 -26.79 27.46
N SER A 173 -2.95 -25.98 27.82
CA SER A 173 -1.68 -25.90 27.09
C SER A 173 -0.87 -27.21 27.16
N GLN A 174 -0.81 -27.89 28.31
CA GLN A 174 -0.17 -29.20 28.43
C GLN A 174 -0.94 -30.31 27.70
N ALA A 175 -2.27 -30.29 27.74
CA ALA A 175 -3.11 -31.24 27.00
C ALA A 175 -2.98 -31.04 25.48
N VAL A 176 -2.97 -29.78 25.00
CA VAL A 176 -2.78 -29.45 23.59
C VAL A 176 -1.37 -29.83 23.14
N ARG A 177 -0.32 -29.50 23.90
CA ARG A 177 1.07 -29.87 23.57
C ARG A 177 1.26 -31.38 23.49
N SER A 178 0.75 -32.12 24.47
CA SER A 178 0.92 -33.59 24.52
C SER A 178 0.18 -34.33 23.40
N VAL A 179 -0.93 -33.77 22.90
CA VAL A 179 -1.74 -34.43 21.87
C VAL A 179 -1.48 -33.91 20.45
N THR A 180 -1.18 -32.63 20.31
CA THR A 180 -0.98 -32.00 19.00
C THR A 180 0.48 -31.80 18.64
N GLY A 181 1.39 -31.80 19.62
CA GLY A 181 2.80 -31.49 19.44
C GLY A 181 3.09 -29.99 19.17
N PHE A 182 2.09 -29.11 19.29
CA PHE A 182 2.28 -27.68 19.01
C PHE A 182 2.80 -26.92 20.23
N ASP A 183 3.91 -26.22 20.05
CA ASP A 183 4.37 -25.19 20.97
C ASP A 183 3.66 -23.86 20.69
N ILE A 184 3.03 -23.28 21.71
CA ILE A 184 2.32 -21.99 21.62
C ILE A 184 3.25 -20.87 21.17
N ALA A 185 4.53 -20.89 21.58
CA ALA A 185 5.50 -19.89 21.14
C ALA A 185 5.80 -20.02 19.63
N ALA A 186 6.02 -21.25 19.15
CA ALA A 186 6.20 -21.53 17.72
C ALA A 186 4.94 -21.17 16.90
N LEU A 187 3.75 -21.44 17.45
CA LEU A 187 2.49 -21.04 16.85
C LEU A 187 2.38 -19.52 16.77
N ALA A 188 2.70 -18.79 17.85
CA ALA A 188 2.68 -17.34 17.84
C ALA A 188 3.57 -16.78 16.73
N GLN A 189 4.80 -17.28 16.58
CA GLN A 189 5.70 -16.89 15.50
C GLN A 189 5.15 -17.21 14.09
N ASP A 190 4.52 -18.37 13.91
CA ASP A 190 3.89 -18.74 12.64
C ASP A 190 2.74 -17.80 12.28
N ILE A 191 1.88 -17.52 13.24
CA ILE A 191 0.76 -16.57 13.08
C ILE A 191 1.29 -15.16 12.85
N THR A 192 2.40 -14.75 13.48
CA THR A 192 3.04 -13.46 13.22
C THR A 192 3.50 -13.32 11.77
N ARG A 193 4.18 -14.33 11.21
CA ARG A 193 4.59 -14.30 9.80
C ARG A 193 3.39 -14.27 8.86
N LYS A 194 2.39 -15.11 9.10
CA LYS A 194 1.16 -15.13 8.28
C LYS A 194 0.40 -13.82 8.36
N ALA A 195 0.30 -13.22 9.54
CA ALA A 195 -0.36 -11.93 9.72
C ALA A 195 0.41 -10.80 9.03
N ASP A 196 1.74 -10.78 9.09
CA ASP A 196 2.57 -9.84 8.33
C ASP A 196 2.32 -9.99 6.81
N ASP A 197 2.40 -11.21 6.28
CA ASP A 197 2.10 -11.48 4.87
C ASP A 197 0.69 -11.01 4.48
N SER A 198 -0.31 -11.29 5.31
CA SER A 198 -1.70 -10.85 5.10
C SER A 198 -1.85 -9.33 5.09
N ILE A 199 -1.16 -8.61 5.99
CA ILE A 199 -1.17 -7.14 6.03
C ILE A 199 -0.59 -6.60 4.73
N TRP A 200 0.59 -7.08 4.32
CA TRP A 200 1.22 -6.63 3.08
C TRP A 200 0.42 -6.99 1.84
N ALA A 201 -0.23 -8.16 1.81
CA ALA A 201 -1.13 -8.54 0.73
C ALA A 201 -2.35 -7.60 0.64
N ALA A 202 -2.93 -7.21 1.78
CA ALA A 202 -4.04 -6.26 1.82
C ALA A 202 -3.60 -4.85 1.35
N ILE A 203 -2.45 -4.35 1.79
CA ILE A 203 -1.90 -3.07 1.34
C ILE A 203 -1.60 -3.11 -0.16
N GLY A 204 -1.00 -4.19 -0.65
CA GLY A 204 -0.69 -4.37 -2.07
C GLY A 204 -1.95 -4.44 -2.93
N LEU A 205 -3.02 -5.07 -2.44
CA LEU A 205 -4.32 -5.06 -3.12
C LEU A 205 -4.88 -3.64 -3.22
N GLU A 206 -4.83 -2.85 -2.14
CA GLU A 206 -5.27 -1.46 -2.16
C GLU A 206 -4.42 -0.58 -3.10
N GLU A 207 -3.10 -0.76 -3.11
CA GLU A 207 -2.22 -0.10 -4.09
C GLU A 207 -2.63 -0.44 -5.52
N SER A 208 -2.86 -1.73 -5.80
CA SER A 208 -3.28 -2.21 -7.11
C SER A 208 -4.61 -1.57 -7.52
N ASN A 209 -5.57 -1.51 -6.59
CA ASN A 209 -6.89 -0.89 -6.81
C ASN A 209 -6.76 0.61 -7.13
N ILE A 210 -5.92 1.34 -6.40
CA ILE A 210 -5.67 2.76 -6.62
C ILE A 210 -5.01 2.98 -7.99
N ARG A 211 -3.99 2.20 -8.35
CA ARG A 211 -3.30 2.32 -9.64
C ARG A 211 -4.24 2.02 -10.82
N ALA A 212 -5.10 1.01 -10.67
CA ALA A 212 -6.08 0.65 -11.71
C ALA A 212 -7.17 1.72 -11.86
N ASN A 213 -7.59 2.35 -10.76
CA ASN A 213 -8.71 3.31 -10.74
C ASN A 213 -8.37 4.58 -9.96
N PRO A 214 -7.38 5.38 -10.39
CA PRO A 214 -6.89 6.52 -9.61
C PRO A 214 -7.94 7.61 -9.45
N GLY A 215 -8.94 7.69 -10.34
CA GLY A 215 -10.09 8.59 -10.18
C GLY A 215 -10.91 8.36 -8.91
N LYS A 216 -10.90 7.15 -8.34
CA LYS A 216 -11.62 6.83 -7.09
C LYS A 216 -11.01 7.49 -5.87
N THR A 217 -9.73 7.87 -5.91
CA THR A 217 -9.06 8.52 -4.78
C THR A 217 -9.48 9.97 -4.62
N GLN A 218 -10.03 10.59 -5.67
CA GLN A 218 -10.29 12.04 -5.74
C GLN A 218 -9.06 12.90 -5.44
N ASP A 219 -7.84 12.33 -5.47
CA ASP A 219 -6.59 13.05 -5.25
C ASP A 219 -6.01 13.48 -6.61
N PRO A 220 -5.92 14.80 -6.91
CA PRO A 220 -5.40 15.28 -8.19
C PRO A 220 -3.97 14.82 -8.50
N LEU A 221 -3.12 14.62 -7.48
CA LEU A 221 -1.75 14.14 -7.66
C LEU A 221 -1.75 12.67 -8.11
N LEU A 222 -2.53 11.83 -7.45
CA LEU A 222 -2.63 10.41 -7.81
C LEU A 222 -3.30 10.22 -9.18
N ILE A 223 -4.34 11.01 -9.47
CA ILE A 223 -4.99 11.04 -10.78
C ILE A 223 -4.00 11.47 -11.86
N GLY A 224 -3.21 12.52 -11.62
CA GLY A 224 -2.20 12.99 -12.58
C GLY A 224 -1.09 11.98 -12.85
N VAL A 225 -0.58 11.32 -11.81
CA VAL A 225 0.55 10.39 -11.91
C VAL A 225 0.14 9.01 -12.45
N PHE A 226 -0.98 8.45 -11.99
CA PHE A 226 -1.39 7.08 -12.36
C PHE A 226 -2.50 7.04 -13.42
N GLY A 227 -3.27 8.12 -13.62
CA GLY A 227 -4.39 8.15 -14.56
C GLY A 227 -4.00 8.24 -16.04
N LEU A 228 -2.76 8.62 -16.34
CA LEU A 228 -2.24 8.62 -17.72
C LEU A 228 -1.89 7.20 -18.21
N GLY A 229 -1.58 6.28 -17.30
CA GLY A 229 -1.24 4.89 -17.62
C GLY A 229 -2.45 3.96 -17.74
N SER A 230 -3.63 4.33 -17.22
CA SER A 230 -4.84 3.51 -17.26
C SER A 230 -5.67 3.66 -18.54
N LYS A 231 -5.26 4.54 -19.47
CA LYS A 231 -5.94 4.83 -20.74
C LYS A 231 -5.18 4.34 -21.99
N LEU A 232 -4.03 3.69 -21.81
CA LEU A 232 -3.23 3.05 -22.86
C LEU A 232 -3.36 1.53 -22.72
#